data_AF-Q7P3N0-F1
#
_entry.id   AF-Q7P3N0-F1
#
_cell.length_a   1.000
_cell.length_b   1.000
_cell.length_c   1.000
_cell.angle_alpha   90.00
_cell.angle_beta   90.00
_cell.angle_gamma   90.00
#
_symmetry.space_group_name_H-M   'P 1'
#
loop_
_entity.id
_entity.type
_entity.pdbx_description
1 polymer ?
#
loop_
_entity_poly.entity_id
_entity_poly.type
_entity_poly.pdbx_seq_one_letter_code
_entity_poly.pdbx_strand_id
1 'polypeptide(L)'
;MQKENELSTKYDKIIANSKIIFRGKEYTVSQMPPLLQNPDRGFRKEAYQARAKFFEDHQEEFDSIYDEMVKVRTEMAHALGYENYIELQYKLLNRTDYNHKDVAKYREKVLKTLTPLAVKIRKTQAERLGIKDFKYFDEACDFKDGNSNPNGDVDFIVKNAQKMYRELSTETGDFFDFMIENELMDLVAKPKKRVGGYCTSFDKYKSPFIFSNFNGTKGILML
;
A
#
# COMPACT_ATOMS: atom_id res chain seq x y z
N MET A 1 -12.95 -19.25 -10.50
CA MET A 1 -11.56 -18.78 -10.20
C MET A 1 -10.84 -18.18 -11.41
N GLN A 2 -10.89 -18.75 -12.63
CA GLN A 2 -10.18 -18.16 -13.79
C GLN A 2 -10.56 -16.69 -14.05
N LYS A 3 -11.85 -16.38 -14.19
CA LYS A 3 -12.34 -15.01 -14.40
C LYS A 3 -12.01 -14.05 -13.24
N GLU A 4 -12.07 -14.51 -11.99
CA GLU A 4 -11.65 -13.71 -10.82
C GLU A 4 -10.18 -13.30 -10.94
N ASN A 5 -9.30 -14.24 -11.28
CA ASN A 5 -7.87 -13.98 -11.45
C ASN A 5 -7.58 -13.03 -12.62
N GLU A 6 -8.33 -13.16 -13.72
CA GLU A 6 -8.24 -12.24 -14.86
C GLU A 6 -8.60 -10.82 -14.48
N LEU A 7 -9.68 -10.63 -13.71
CA LEU A 7 -10.13 -9.30 -13.25
C LEU A 7 -9.11 -8.66 -12.29
N SER A 8 -8.57 -9.42 -11.34
CA SER A 8 -7.49 -8.95 -10.46
C SER A 8 -6.25 -8.54 -11.27
N THR A 9 -5.88 -9.33 -12.27
CA THR A 9 -4.76 -9.03 -13.16
C THR A 9 -5.02 -7.76 -13.99
N LYS A 10 -6.25 -7.57 -14.46
CA LYS A 10 -6.65 -6.36 -15.21
C LYS A 10 -6.51 -5.10 -14.34
N TYR A 11 -6.99 -5.16 -13.09
CA TYR A 11 -6.82 -4.07 -12.12
C TYR A 11 -5.34 -3.72 -11.91
N ASP A 12 -4.52 -4.74 -11.62
CA ASP A 12 -3.08 -4.55 -11.39
C ASP A 12 -2.38 -3.93 -12.62
N LYS A 13 -2.78 -4.33 -13.83
CA LYS A 13 -2.23 -3.78 -15.09
C LYS A 13 -2.56 -2.32 -15.30
N ILE A 14 -3.77 -1.86 -14.99
CA ILE A 14 -4.15 -0.44 -15.12
C ILE A 14 -3.25 0.41 -14.22
N ILE A 15 -3.09 0.01 -12.95
CA ILE A 15 -2.28 0.77 -11.99
C ILE A 15 -0.79 0.70 -12.32
N ALA A 16 -0.27 -0.48 -12.69
CA ALA A 16 1.15 -0.64 -13.04
C ALA A 16 1.56 0.17 -14.28
N ASN A 17 0.62 0.41 -15.20
CA ASN A 17 0.81 1.24 -16.40
C ASN A 17 0.38 2.70 -16.21
N SER A 18 0.18 3.14 -14.96
CA SER A 18 -0.20 4.53 -14.66
C SER A 18 0.79 5.55 -15.21
N LYS A 19 0.24 6.59 -15.85
CA LYS A 19 0.96 7.73 -16.40
C LYS A 19 0.34 9.04 -15.90
N ILE A 20 0.81 9.50 -14.76
CA ILE A 20 0.33 10.74 -14.13
C ILE A 20 1.26 11.87 -14.57
N ILE A 21 0.75 12.77 -15.41
CA ILE A 21 1.50 13.96 -15.81
C ILE A 21 1.39 15.01 -14.72
N PHE A 22 2.53 15.38 -14.13
CA PHE A 22 2.61 16.42 -13.11
C PHE A 22 3.83 17.31 -13.37
N ARG A 23 3.58 18.61 -13.60
CA ARG A 23 4.60 19.64 -13.89
C ARG A 23 5.62 19.19 -14.97
N GLY A 24 5.11 18.66 -16.08
CA GLY A 24 5.90 18.26 -17.25
C GLY A 24 6.66 16.95 -17.12
N LYS A 25 6.47 16.20 -16.03
CA LYS A 25 7.05 14.86 -15.83
C LYS A 25 5.96 13.81 -15.69
N GLU A 26 6.24 12.60 -16.16
CA GLU A 26 5.38 11.43 -16.02
C GLU A 26 5.78 10.66 -14.74
N TYR A 27 4.78 10.31 -13.93
CA TYR A 27 4.94 9.54 -12.71
C TYR A 27 3.99 8.33 -12.71
N THR A 28 4.42 7.23 -12.12
CA THR A 28 3.51 6.14 -11.74
C THR A 28 2.83 6.45 -10.41
N VAL A 29 1.76 5.73 -10.08
CA VAL A 29 1.08 5.82 -8.77
C VAL A 29 2.08 5.59 -7.61
N SER A 30 3.02 4.66 -7.74
CA SER A 30 4.07 4.37 -6.74
C SER A 30 5.09 5.50 -6.56
N GLN A 31 5.25 6.37 -7.56
CA GLN A 31 6.17 7.52 -7.54
C GLN A 31 5.52 8.81 -7.06
N MET A 32 4.20 8.85 -6.90
CA MET A 32 3.49 10.03 -6.36
C MET A 32 3.78 10.35 -4.89
N PRO A 33 3.96 9.40 -3.95
CA PRO A 33 4.02 9.70 -2.51
C PRO A 33 4.96 10.83 -2.08
N PRO A 34 6.21 10.95 -2.61
CA PRO A 34 7.09 12.09 -2.31
C PRO A 34 6.48 13.46 -2.64
N LEU A 35 5.69 13.53 -3.72
CA LEU A 35 5.04 14.76 -4.17
C LEU A 35 3.85 15.12 -3.27
N LEU A 36 3.13 14.10 -2.77
CA LEU A 36 1.95 14.26 -1.92
C LEU A 36 2.29 14.76 -0.50
N GLN A 37 3.53 14.58 -0.07
CA GLN A 37 4.02 15.03 1.25
C GLN A 37 4.85 16.33 1.20
N ASN A 38 4.81 17.07 0.08
CA ASN A 38 5.60 18.29 -0.08
C ASN A 38 5.20 19.37 0.97
N PRO A 39 6.18 20.07 1.59
CA PRO A 39 5.91 21.17 2.52
C PRO A 39 5.08 22.32 1.93
N ASP A 40 5.17 22.57 0.62
CA ASP A 40 4.32 23.53 -0.10
C ASP A 40 2.90 22.99 -0.27
N ARG A 41 1.92 23.75 0.27
CA ARG A 41 0.50 23.38 0.26
C ARG A 41 -0.14 23.39 -1.12
N GLY A 42 0.24 24.36 -1.95
CA GLY A 42 -0.21 24.43 -3.33
C GLY A 42 0.34 23.24 -4.12
N PHE A 43 1.63 22.97 -3.97
CA PHE A 43 2.29 21.84 -4.64
C PHE A 43 1.61 20.51 -4.33
N ARG A 44 1.44 20.18 -3.03
CA ARG A 44 0.83 18.89 -2.65
C ARG A 44 -0.63 18.80 -3.11
N LYS A 45 -1.40 19.90 -3.05
CA LYS A 45 -2.78 19.93 -3.57
C LYS A 45 -2.82 19.59 -5.06
N GLU A 46 -1.98 20.23 -5.88
CA GLU A 46 -1.89 19.94 -7.31
C GLU A 46 -1.47 18.48 -7.56
N ALA A 47 -0.52 17.94 -6.79
CA ALA A 47 -0.09 16.55 -6.92
C ALA A 47 -1.21 15.55 -6.58
N TYR A 48 -1.99 15.84 -5.54
CA TYR A 48 -3.17 15.05 -5.19
C TYR A 48 -4.25 15.11 -6.28
N GLN A 49 -4.48 16.28 -6.88
CA GLN A 49 -5.42 16.45 -7.98
C GLN A 49 -4.97 15.68 -9.24
N ALA A 50 -3.69 15.75 -9.60
CA ALA A 50 -3.13 14.97 -10.71
C ALA A 50 -3.28 13.46 -10.48
N ARG A 51 -3.03 12.99 -9.25
CA ARG A 51 -3.25 11.58 -8.88
C ARG A 51 -4.74 11.21 -8.96
N ALA A 52 -5.63 12.04 -8.43
CA ALA A 52 -7.07 11.78 -8.45
C ALA A 52 -7.62 11.73 -9.88
N LYS A 53 -7.15 12.64 -10.75
CA LYS A 53 -7.53 12.69 -12.17
C LYS A 53 -7.23 11.39 -12.91
N PHE A 54 -6.11 10.73 -12.60
CA PHE A 54 -5.83 9.40 -13.18
C PHE A 54 -6.89 8.35 -12.82
N PHE A 55 -7.34 8.33 -11.56
CA PHE A 55 -8.39 7.39 -11.14
C PHE A 55 -9.75 7.78 -11.72
N GLU A 56 -10.05 9.08 -11.82
CA GLU A 56 -11.25 9.61 -12.47
C GLU A 56 -11.29 9.24 -13.96
N ASP A 57 -10.16 9.35 -14.67
CA ASP A 57 -10.05 8.99 -16.09
C ASP A 57 -10.24 7.50 -16.38
N HIS A 58 -9.96 6.65 -15.40
CA HIS A 58 -10.17 5.19 -15.49
C HIS A 58 -11.36 4.73 -14.65
N GLN A 59 -12.25 5.64 -14.22
CA GLN A 59 -13.33 5.34 -13.29
C GLN A 59 -14.23 4.22 -13.83
N GLU A 60 -14.66 4.32 -15.09
CA GLU A 60 -15.51 3.31 -15.72
C GLU A 60 -14.83 1.92 -15.76
N GLU A 61 -13.52 1.88 -16.01
CA GLU A 61 -12.77 0.62 -16.02
C GLU A 61 -12.65 0.02 -14.61
N PHE A 62 -12.36 0.84 -13.61
CA PHE A 62 -12.29 0.38 -12.22
C PHE A 62 -13.65 -0.08 -11.70
N ASP A 63 -14.72 0.67 -11.99
CA ASP A 63 -16.09 0.35 -11.61
C ASP A 63 -16.53 -0.96 -12.28
N SER A 64 -16.28 -1.12 -13.59
CA SER A 64 -16.57 -2.35 -14.33
C SER A 64 -15.82 -3.56 -13.75
N ILE A 65 -14.53 -3.42 -13.44
CA ILE A 65 -13.76 -4.51 -12.84
C ILE A 65 -14.35 -4.91 -11.49
N TYR A 66 -14.67 -3.93 -10.65
CA TYR A 66 -15.21 -4.20 -9.32
C TYR A 66 -16.63 -4.80 -9.38
N ASP A 67 -17.48 -4.31 -10.27
CA ASP A 67 -18.82 -4.86 -10.52
C ASP A 67 -18.75 -6.33 -11.00
N GLU A 68 -17.94 -6.63 -12.01
CA GLU A 68 -17.73 -8.01 -12.48
C GLU A 68 -17.15 -8.91 -11.38
N MET A 69 -16.22 -8.38 -10.58
CA MET A 69 -15.62 -9.11 -9.45
C MET A 69 -16.67 -9.50 -8.41
N VAL A 70 -17.59 -8.58 -8.08
CA VAL A 70 -18.70 -8.86 -7.14
C VAL A 70 -19.63 -9.92 -7.71
N LYS A 71 -19.98 -9.85 -8.99
CA LYS A 71 -20.84 -10.83 -9.67
C LYS A 71 -20.24 -12.23 -9.65
N VAL A 72 -19.00 -12.38 -10.11
CA VAL A 72 -18.29 -13.68 -10.15
C VAL A 72 -18.15 -14.28 -8.75
N ARG A 73 -17.85 -13.47 -7.75
CA ARG A 73 -17.74 -13.92 -6.36
C ARG A 73 -19.08 -14.36 -5.78
N THR A 74 -20.15 -13.65 -6.12
CA THR A 74 -21.51 -14.02 -5.73
C THR A 74 -21.93 -15.35 -6.37
N GLU A 75 -21.68 -15.52 -7.67
CA GLU A 75 -21.93 -16.76 -8.40
C GLU A 75 -21.14 -17.94 -7.81
N MET A 76 -19.86 -17.75 -7.50
CA MET A 76 -19.03 -18.75 -6.83
C MET A 76 -19.61 -19.17 -5.47
N ALA A 77 -20.11 -18.20 -4.68
CA ALA A 77 -20.72 -18.48 -3.40
C ALA A 77 -22.00 -19.30 -3.53
N HIS A 78 -22.91 -18.89 -4.42
CA HIS A 78 -24.17 -19.60 -4.66
C HIS A 78 -23.94 -21.01 -5.20
N ALA A 79 -22.99 -21.19 -6.13
CA ALA A 79 -22.65 -22.50 -6.69
C ALA A 79 -22.14 -23.49 -5.64
N LEU A 80 -21.54 -22.98 -4.55
CA LEU A 80 -21.07 -23.78 -3.41
C LEU A 80 -22.08 -23.85 -2.26
N GLY A 81 -23.30 -23.34 -2.45
CA GLY A 81 -24.40 -23.42 -1.48
C GLY A 81 -24.37 -22.35 -0.38
N TYR A 82 -23.57 -21.29 -0.53
CA TYR A 82 -23.57 -20.16 0.39
C TYR A 82 -24.59 -19.10 -0.02
N GLU A 83 -25.15 -18.37 0.96
CA GLU A 83 -26.08 -17.26 0.71
C GLU A 83 -25.41 -16.10 -0.04
N ASN A 84 -24.13 -15.85 0.25
CA ASN A 84 -23.32 -14.80 -0.38
C ASN A 84 -21.83 -15.08 -0.16
N TYR A 85 -20.98 -14.24 -0.75
CA TYR A 85 -19.53 -14.44 -0.72
C TYR A 85 -18.87 -14.28 0.66
N ILE A 86 -19.56 -13.71 1.67
CA ILE A 86 -18.95 -13.46 2.98
C ILE A 86 -18.49 -14.76 3.62
N GLU A 87 -19.36 -15.78 3.69
CA GLU A 87 -18.98 -17.04 4.35
C GLU A 87 -17.89 -17.78 3.55
N LEU A 88 -18.05 -17.87 2.23
CA LEU A 88 -17.05 -18.47 1.35
C LEU A 88 -15.68 -17.83 1.56
N GLN A 89 -15.61 -16.49 1.59
CA GLN A 89 -14.35 -15.78 1.75
C GLN A 89 -13.69 -16.04 3.12
N TYR A 90 -14.47 -16.21 4.20
CA TYR A 90 -13.89 -16.55 5.49
C TYR A 90 -13.25 -17.93 5.47
N LYS A 91 -13.86 -18.90 4.77
CA LYS A 91 -13.27 -20.24 4.58
C LYS A 91 -12.05 -20.21 3.67
N LEU A 92 -12.08 -19.45 2.56
CA LEU A 92 -10.91 -19.28 1.67
C LEU A 92 -9.72 -18.62 2.38
N LEU A 93 -9.97 -17.77 3.39
CA LEU A 93 -8.95 -17.19 4.25
C LEU A 93 -8.56 -18.07 5.44
N ASN A 94 -9.06 -19.31 5.50
CA ASN A 94 -8.81 -20.27 6.60
C ASN A 94 -9.13 -19.70 7.99
N ARG A 95 -10.18 -18.88 8.12
CA ARG A 95 -10.61 -18.32 9.40
C ARG A 95 -11.44 -19.35 10.17
N THR A 96 -10.83 -19.98 11.17
CA THR A 96 -11.46 -21.06 11.95
C THR A 96 -11.93 -20.63 13.34
N ASP A 97 -11.48 -19.48 13.83
CA ASP A 97 -11.60 -19.03 15.21
C ASP A 97 -12.39 -17.71 15.39
N TYR A 98 -12.80 -17.06 14.30
CA TYR A 98 -13.71 -15.90 14.32
C TYR A 98 -14.55 -15.80 13.04
N ASN A 99 -15.65 -15.03 13.11
CA ASN A 99 -16.54 -14.80 11.97
C ASN A 99 -16.86 -13.30 11.75
N HIS A 100 -17.70 -13.00 10.76
CA HIS A 100 -18.03 -11.63 10.38
C HIS A 100 -18.76 -10.82 11.46
N LYS A 101 -19.48 -11.47 12.39
CA LYS A 101 -20.13 -10.81 13.53
C LYS A 101 -19.10 -10.37 14.56
N ASP A 102 -18.05 -11.15 14.78
CA ASP A 102 -16.95 -10.79 15.67
C ASP A 102 -16.17 -9.59 15.11
N VAL A 103 -15.90 -9.60 13.80
CA VAL A 103 -15.28 -8.46 13.11
C VAL A 103 -16.19 -7.22 13.19
N ALA A 104 -17.52 -7.36 13.11
CA ALA A 104 -18.44 -6.23 13.26
C ALA A 104 -18.37 -5.60 14.66
N LYS A 105 -18.39 -6.42 15.72
CA LYS A 105 -18.19 -5.94 17.12
C LYS A 105 -16.84 -5.26 17.30
N TYR A 106 -15.78 -5.82 16.70
CA TYR A 106 -14.45 -5.22 16.73
C TYR A 106 -14.44 -3.84 16.04
N ARG A 107 -15.03 -3.70 14.84
CA ARG A 107 -15.14 -2.41 14.14
C ARG A 107 -15.94 -1.39 14.93
N GLU A 108 -17.00 -1.80 15.62
CA GLU A 108 -17.77 -0.91 16.49
C GLU A 108 -16.91 -0.41 17.67
N LYS A 109 -16.08 -1.28 18.26
CA LYS A 109 -15.13 -0.88 19.31
C LYS A 109 -14.10 0.13 18.77
N VAL A 110 -13.51 -0.13 17.60
CA VAL A 110 -12.58 0.79 16.92
C VAL A 110 -13.23 2.15 16.71
N LEU A 111 -14.49 2.17 16.23
CA LEU A 111 -15.25 3.42 16.03
C LEU A 111 -15.41 4.21 17.33
N LYS A 112 -15.72 3.53 18.44
CA LYS A 112 -15.95 4.18 19.73
C LYS A 112 -14.66 4.62 20.43
N THR A 113 -13.55 3.89 20.27
CA THR A 113 -12.33 4.12 21.05
C THR A 113 -11.18 4.72 20.27
N LEU A 114 -10.91 4.24 19.05
CA LEU A 114 -9.75 4.66 18.27
C LEU A 114 -10.04 5.85 17.35
N THR A 115 -11.24 5.92 16.77
CA THR A 115 -11.62 7.05 15.89
C THR A 115 -11.52 8.42 16.59
N PRO A 116 -11.97 8.60 17.86
CA PRO A 116 -11.77 9.87 18.56
C PRO A 116 -10.29 10.24 18.76
N LEU A 117 -9.43 9.25 18.98
CA LEU A 117 -7.98 9.46 19.08
C LEU A 117 -7.39 9.86 17.73
N ALA A 118 -7.78 9.18 16.64
CA ALA A 118 -7.34 9.54 15.29
C ALA A 118 -7.72 10.99 14.93
N VAL A 119 -8.91 11.44 15.29
CA VAL A 119 -9.33 12.84 15.12
C VAL A 119 -8.46 13.80 15.92
N LYS A 120 -8.10 13.47 17.18
CA LYS A 120 -7.17 14.28 17.99
C LYS A 120 -5.77 14.37 17.37
N ILE A 121 -5.27 13.25 16.83
CA ILE A 121 -3.98 13.21 16.12
C ILE A 121 -4.01 14.13 14.90
N ARG A 122 -5.08 14.10 14.09
CA ARG A 122 -5.23 14.99 12.93
C ARG A 122 -5.35 16.47 13.33
N LYS A 123 -6.03 16.80 14.43
CA LYS A 123 -6.05 18.18 14.97
C LYS A 123 -4.66 18.64 15.38
N THR A 124 -3.92 17.81 16.10
CA THR A 124 -2.53 18.10 16.52
C THR A 124 -1.62 18.30 15.30
N GLN A 125 -1.78 17.48 14.26
CA GLN A 125 -1.07 17.67 12.99
C GLN A 125 -1.43 19.01 12.34
N ALA A 126 -2.71 19.36 12.26
CA ALA A 126 -3.16 20.63 11.71
C ALA A 126 -2.56 21.83 12.45
N GLU A 127 -2.57 21.81 13.78
CA GLU A 127 -1.94 22.83 14.64
C GLU A 127 -0.43 22.92 14.37
N ARG A 128 0.26 21.79 14.34
CA ARG A 128 1.70 21.72 14.04
C ARG A 128 2.03 22.30 12.68
N LEU A 129 1.19 22.07 11.67
CA LEU A 129 1.33 22.64 10.32
C LEU A 129 0.83 24.09 10.21
N GLY A 130 0.12 24.61 11.21
CA GLY A 130 -0.50 25.94 11.18
C GLY A 130 -1.69 26.04 10.22
N ILE A 131 -2.40 24.94 9.97
CA ILE A 131 -3.51 24.84 9.02
C ILE A 131 -4.83 24.82 9.78
N LYS A 132 -5.72 25.80 9.51
CA LYS A 132 -7.05 25.86 10.12
C LYS A 132 -8.07 24.96 9.42
N ASP A 133 -7.94 24.82 8.10
CA ASP A 133 -8.88 24.10 7.24
C ASP A 133 -8.27 22.80 6.71
N PHE A 134 -7.87 21.89 7.60
CA PHE A 134 -7.19 20.64 7.25
C PHE A 134 -7.97 19.84 6.18
N LYS A 135 -7.33 19.53 5.04
CA LYS A 135 -7.93 18.80 3.93
C LYS A 135 -7.25 17.45 3.68
N TYR A 136 -7.85 16.64 2.81
CA TYR A 136 -7.31 15.35 2.39
C TYR A 136 -5.87 15.43 1.87
N PHE A 137 -5.50 16.53 1.21
CA PHE A 137 -4.13 16.73 0.70
C PHE A 137 -3.13 17.23 1.74
N ASP A 138 -3.56 17.51 2.97
CA ASP A 138 -2.67 17.85 4.08
C ASP A 138 -2.28 16.60 4.89
N GLU A 139 -2.96 15.46 4.68
CA GLU A 139 -2.84 14.25 5.50
C GLU A 139 -1.43 13.63 5.50
N ALA A 140 -0.79 13.62 4.33
CA ALA A 140 0.53 13.00 4.13
C ALA A 140 1.71 13.88 4.57
N CYS A 141 1.50 15.15 4.92
CA CYS A 141 2.54 16.06 5.39
C CYS A 141 2.50 16.14 6.91
N ASP A 142 3.55 15.66 7.59
CA ASP A 142 3.59 15.61 9.06
C ASP A 142 4.15 16.88 9.68
N PHE A 143 5.14 17.53 9.04
CA PHE A 143 5.90 18.65 9.60
C PHE A 143 6.10 19.78 8.58
N LYS A 144 6.24 21.02 9.08
CA LYS A 144 6.36 22.24 8.25
C LYS A 144 7.63 22.28 7.41
N ASP A 145 8.70 21.73 7.93
CA ASP A 145 10.02 21.61 7.32
C ASP A 145 10.19 20.33 6.50
N GLY A 146 9.14 19.49 6.44
CA GLY A 146 9.10 18.26 5.67
C GLY A 146 9.15 17.00 6.51
N ASN A 147 8.71 15.89 5.90
CA ASN A 147 8.70 14.59 6.56
C ASN A 147 10.11 14.05 6.75
N SER A 148 10.28 13.24 7.80
CA SER A 148 11.50 12.47 8.10
C SER A 148 11.71 11.32 7.09
N ASN A 149 12.09 11.69 5.87
CA ASN A 149 12.41 10.74 4.81
C ASN A 149 13.84 10.20 4.99
N PRO A 150 14.10 8.96 4.54
CA PRO A 150 15.42 8.36 4.63
C PRO A 150 16.43 9.12 3.78
N ASN A 151 17.67 9.18 4.28
CA ASN A 151 18.81 9.67 3.53
C ASN A 151 19.40 8.54 2.69
N GLY A 152 20.03 8.89 1.55
CA GLY A 152 20.72 7.95 0.68
C GLY A 152 19.81 7.25 -0.32
N ASP A 153 20.44 6.45 -1.17
CA ASP A 153 19.80 5.61 -2.18
C ASP A 153 19.45 4.21 -1.63
N VAL A 154 18.97 3.33 -2.51
CA VAL A 154 18.60 1.96 -2.14
C VAL A 154 19.79 1.18 -1.56
N ASP A 155 21.00 1.36 -2.11
CA ASP A 155 22.19 0.64 -1.66
C ASP A 155 22.60 1.11 -0.26
N PHE A 156 22.50 2.42 0.00
CA PHE A 156 22.68 2.96 1.34
C PHE A 156 21.68 2.36 2.34
N ILE A 157 20.40 2.29 1.97
CA ILE A 157 19.34 1.75 2.85
C ILE A 157 19.59 0.26 3.13
N VAL A 158 19.86 -0.54 2.09
CA VAL A 158 20.11 -1.98 2.22
C VAL A 158 21.33 -2.24 3.09
N LYS A 159 22.41 -1.48 2.92
CA LYS A 159 23.62 -1.60 3.76
C LYS A 159 23.36 -1.28 5.23
N ASN A 160 22.54 -0.26 5.51
CA ASN A 160 22.17 0.07 6.89
C ASN A 160 21.22 -0.98 7.49
N ALA A 161 20.30 -1.52 6.70
CA ALA A 161 19.43 -2.62 7.12
C ALA A 161 20.25 -3.88 7.45
N GLN A 162 21.25 -4.22 6.62
CA GLN A 162 22.16 -5.35 6.89
C GLN A 162 22.90 -5.18 8.21
N LYS A 163 23.44 -3.98 8.46
CA LYS A 163 24.06 -3.66 9.75
C LYS A 163 23.08 -3.81 10.91
N MET A 164 21.88 -3.25 10.78
CA MET A 164 20.82 -3.33 11.80
C MET A 164 20.45 -4.77 12.13
N TYR A 165 20.24 -5.63 11.12
CA TYR A 165 19.89 -7.03 11.35
C TYR A 165 21.02 -7.83 12.01
N ARG A 166 22.28 -7.60 11.61
CA ARG A 166 23.43 -8.20 12.30
C ARG A 166 23.57 -7.76 13.76
N GLU A 167 23.21 -6.53 14.08
CA GLU A 167 23.20 -6.01 15.46
C GLU A 167 21.99 -6.51 16.27
N LEU A 168 20.88 -6.87 15.61
CA LEU A 168 19.67 -7.36 16.26
C LEU A 168 19.84 -8.79 16.77
N SER A 169 20.29 -9.71 15.92
CA SER A 169 20.63 -11.08 16.31
C SER A 169 21.41 -11.80 15.22
N THR A 170 22.10 -12.89 15.57
CA THR A 170 22.77 -13.76 14.60
C THR A 170 21.79 -14.29 13.55
N GLU A 171 20.61 -14.74 13.96
CA GLU A 171 19.61 -15.33 13.07
C GLU A 171 19.09 -14.33 12.03
N THR A 172 18.86 -13.08 12.44
CA THR A 172 18.39 -12.05 11.51
C THR A 172 19.51 -11.50 10.63
N GLY A 173 20.75 -11.46 11.12
CA GLY A 173 21.94 -11.20 10.33
C GLY A 173 22.13 -12.23 9.21
N ASP A 174 22.15 -13.52 9.56
CA ASP A 174 22.29 -14.63 8.61
C ASP A 174 21.16 -14.63 7.58
N PHE A 175 19.92 -14.35 8.02
CA PHE A 175 18.77 -14.22 7.14
C PHE A 175 18.93 -13.08 6.13
N PHE A 176 19.31 -11.89 6.58
CA PHE A 176 19.39 -10.73 5.68
C PHE A 176 20.61 -10.82 4.74
N ASP A 177 21.70 -11.41 5.22
CA ASP A 177 22.86 -11.74 4.39
C ASP A 177 22.47 -12.72 3.28
N PHE A 178 21.72 -13.78 3.60
CA PHE A 178 21.17 -14.70 2.61
C PHE A 178 20.29 -13.98 1.57
N MET A 179 19.43 -13.05 1.99
CA MET A 179 18.58 -12.27 1.08
C MET A 179 19.39 -11.41 0.10
N ILE A 180 20.49 -10.80 0.56
CA ILE A 180 21.39 -9.99 -0.27
C ILE A 180 22.18 -10.86 -1.23
N GLU A 181 22.84 -11.91 -0.71
CA GLU A 181 23.72 -12.79 -1.50
C GLU A 181 22.99 -13.50 -2.64
N ASN A 182 21.70 -13.77 -2.47
CA ASN A 182 20.87 -14.45 -3.46
C ASN A 182 19.96 -13.50 -4.26
N GLU A 183 20.17 -12.18 -4.15
CA GLU A 183 19.41 -11.14 -4.88
C GLU A 183 17.88 -11.27 -4.71
N LEU A 184 17.41 -11.64 -3.51
CA LEU A 184 16.01 -11.98 -3.24
C LEU A 184 15.12 -10.76 -2.95
N MET A 185 15.45 -9.61 -3.53
CA MET A 185 14.78 -8.33 -3.26
C MET A 185 14.64 -7.48 -4.53
N ASP A 186 13.41 -7.10 -4.91
CA ASP A 186 13.16 -6.06 -5.91
C ASP A 186 12.47 -4.85 -5.26
N LEU A 187 13.30 -3.88 -4.84
CA LEU A 187 12.87 -2.87 -3.89
C LEU A 187 12.34 -1.58 -4.51
N VAL A 188 12.87 -1.14 -5.66
CA VAL A 188 12.69 0.24 -6.17
C VAL A 188 11.40 0.40 -7.01
N ALA A 189 10.72 1.54 -6.89
CA ALA A 189 9.58 1.88 -7.75
C ALA A 189 10.04 2.13 -9.21
N LYS A 190 9.41 1.47 -10.18
CA LYS A 190 9.77 1.53 -11.61
C LYS A 190 8.52 1.55 -12.49
N PRO A 191 8.58 2.09 -13.73
CA PRO A 191 7.50 1.95 -14.70
C PRO A 191 7.11 0.49 -14.91
N LYS A 192 5.81 0.22 -15.11
CA LYS A 192 5.24 -1.14 -15.31
C LYS A 192 5.39 -2.08 -14.11
N LYS A 193 5.86 -1.61 -12.96
CA LYS A 193 5.93 -2.38 -11.73
C LYS A 193 4.60 -2.33 -10.98
N ARG A 194 4.17 -3.48 -10.45
CA ARG A 194 2.97 -3.57 -9.59
C ARG A 194 3.13 -2.66 -8.36
N VAL A 195 2.06 -2.00 -7.94
CA VAL A 195 2.05 -1.13 -6.76
C VAL A 195 2.05 -1.94 -5.46
N GLY A 196 2.62 -1.36 -4.40
CA GLY A 196 2.62 -1.92 -3.05
C GLY A 196 3.89 -2.69 -2.71
N GLY A 197 3.77 -3.61 -1.78
CA GLY A 197 4.84 -4.52 -1.38
C GLY A 197 4.27 -5.86 -0.93
N TYR A 198 5.05 -6.92 -1.06
CA TYR A 198 4.70 -8.25 -0.59
C TYR A 198 5.95 -9.06 -0.26
N CYS A 199 5.74 -10.12 0.52
CA CYS A 199 6.70 -11.18 0.73
C CYS A 199 6.10 -12.49 0.20
N THR A 200 6.91 -13.31 -0.45
CA THR A 200 6.52 -14.65 -0.90
C THR A 200 7.68 -15.63 -0.68
N SER A 201 7.44 -16.93 -0.88
CA SER A 201 8.48 -17.97 -0.80
C SER A 201 8.50 -18.82 -2.06
N PHE A 202 9.69 -19.24 -2.45
CA PHE A 202 9.90 -20.24 -3.48
C PHE A 202 10.33 -21.55 -2.81
N ASP A 203 9.36 -22.40 -2.47
CA ASP A 203 9.58 -23.59 -1.63
C ASP A 203 10.67 -24.53 -2.18
N LYS A 204 10.73 -24.70 -3.51
CA LYS A 204 11.78 -25.49 -4.18
C LYS A 204 13.19 -25.00 -3.85
N TYR A 205 13.36 -23.68 -3.72
CA TYR A 205 14.64 -23.03 -3.44
C TYR A 205 14.78 -22.62 -1.97
N LYS A 206 13.77 -22.90 -1.13
CA LYS A 206 13.71 -22.47 0.27
C LYS A 206 14.03 -20.99 0.48
N SER A 207 13.65 -20.17 -0.50
CA SER A 207 14.06 -18.76 -0.57
C SER A 207 12.83 -17.86 -0.40
N PRO A 208 12.83 -16.95 0.58
CA PRO A 208 11.86 -15.86 0.59
C PRO A 208 12.19 -14.86 -0.52
N PHE A 209 11.24 -14.00 -0.87
CA PHE A 209 11.45 -12.90 -1.81
C PHE A 209 10.68 -11.66 -1.36
N ILE A 210 11.37 -10.51 -1.32
CA ILE A 210 10.78 -9.23 -0.94
C ILE A 210 10.57 -8.39 -2.19
N PHE A 211 9.34 -7.91 -2.36
CA PHE A 211 8.98 -6.97 -3.41
C PHE A 211 8.48 -5.68 -2.79
N SER A 212 8.97 -4.54 -3.26
CA SER A 212 8.48 -3.23 -2.82
C SER A 212 8.58 -2.14 -3.88
N ASN A 213 8.19 -0.91 -3.50
CA ASN A 213 8.25 0.27 -4.34
C ASN A 213 8.92 1.45 -3.59
N PHE A 214 10.24 1.41 -3.45
CA PHE A 214 11.01 2.49 -2.83
C PHE A 214 10.85 3.75 -3.67
N ASN A 215 10.40 4.80 -3.01
CA ASN A 215 10.14 6.11 -3.61
C ASN A 215 10.80 7.25 -2.83
N GLY A 216 11.66 6.94 -1.84
CA GLY A 216 12.36 7.95 -1.04
C GLY A 216 11.49 8.56 0.07
N THR A 217 10.34 7.98 0.40
CA THR A 217 9.55 8.38 1.57
C THR A 217 9.85 7.49 2.78
N LYS A 218 9.51 7.94 4.00
CA LYS A 218 9.65 7.12 5.22
C LYS A 218 8.98 5.74 5.15
N GLY A 219 7.97 5.58 4.28
CA GLY A 219 7.25 4.32 4.11
C GLY A 219 8.12 3.17 3.62
N ILE A 220 9.29 3.45 3.04
CA ILE A 220 10.22 2.43 2.54
C ILE A 220 10.97 1.69 3.66
N LEU A 221 10.96 2.23 4.88
CA LEU A 221 11.63 1.67 6.06
C LEU A 221 10.76 0.68 6.86
N MET A 222 9.52 0.43 6.42
CA MET A 222 8.58 -0.48 7.09
C MET A 222 8.57 -1.91 6.49
N LEU A 223 9.59 -2.25 5.70
CA LEU A 223 9.80 -3.56 5.09
C LEU A 223 10.95 -4.26 5.80
#